data_AF-A0A932Y634-F1
#
_entry.id   AF-A0A932Y634-F1
#
_cell.length_a   1.000
_cell.length_b   1.000
_cell.length_c   1.000
_cell.angle_alpha   90.00
_cell.angle_beta   90.00
_cell.angle_gamma   90.00
#
_symmetry.space_group_name_H-M   'P 1'
#
loop_
_entity.id
_entity.type
_entity.pdbx_description
1 polymer ?
#
loop_
_entity_poly.entity_id
_entity_poly.type
_entity_poly.pdbx_seq_one_letter_code
_entity_poly.pdbx_strand_id
1 'polypeptide(L)'
;MKRKDRRDWEKTGWLVRESHSKPGTILKLPWSHMQDRMKYDLLTDIKKLVMPVLLVVGSKDEGNPPDDQKILFDALPGKKELHIIEGADHNFRPHEKYLPELKAIMDNWIKSLDR
;
A
#
# COMPACT_ATOMS: atom_id res chain seq x y z
N MET A 1 -5.04 -9.64 -3.50
CA MET A 1 -6.38 -10.28 -3.65
C MET A 1 -6.35 -11.24 -4.82
N LYS A 2 -6.74 -12.51 -4.65
CA LYS A 2 -6.64 -13.50 -5.73
C LYS A 2 -7.67 -13.19 -6.82
N ARG A 3 -7.35 -13.55 -8.07
CA ARG A 3 -8.24 -13.33 -9.24
C ARG A 3 -9.63 -13.97 -9.06
N LYS A 4 -9.70 -15.10 -8.35
CA LYS A 4 -10.95 -15.80 -8.05
C LYS A 4 -11.85 -14.97 -7.13
N ASP A 5 -11.30 -14.45 -6.03
CA ASP A 5 -12.03 -13.64 -5.04
C ASP A 5 -12.67 -12.39 -5.67
N ARG A 6 -12.00 -11.78 -6.66
CA ARG A 6 -12.53 -10.61 -7.39
C ARG A 6 -13.76 -10.97 -8.24
N ARG A 7 -13.70 -12.09 -8.97
CA ARG A 7 -14.82 -12.56 -9.81
C ARG A 7 -16.03 -12.95 -8.96
N ASP A 8 -15.79 -13.60 -7.83
CA ASP A 8 -16.85 -13.98 -6.92
C ASP A 8 -17.49 -12.73 -6.30
N TRP A 9 -16.68 -11.74 -5.89
CA TRP A 9 -17.19 -10.46 -5.39
C TRP A 9 -18.04 -9.70 -6.42
N GLU A 10 -17.61 -9.64 -7.68
CA GLU A 10 -18.38 -9.03 -8.77
C GLU A 10 -19.74 -9.71 -8.96
N LYS A 11 -19.77 -11.05 -8.90
CA LYS A 11 -21.00 -11.85 -9.07
C LYS A 11 -21.95 -11.75 -7.90
N THR A 12 -21.44 -11.83 -6.66
CA THR A 12 -22.29 -11.84 -5.45
C THR A 12 -22.66 -10.44 -4.99
N GLY A 13 -21.96 -9.41 -5.48
CA GLY A 13 -22.08 -8.04 -5.01
C GLY A 13 -21.43 -7.80 -3.65
N TRP A 14 -20.90 -8.82 -2.97
CA TRP A 14 -20.37 -8.72 -1.61
C TRP A 14 -19.09 -9.53 -1.41
N LEU A 15 -18.04 -8.86 -0.92
CA LEU A 15 -16.87 -9.52 -0.36
C LEU A 15 -17.10 -9.68 1.15
N VAL A 16 -17.25 -10.92 1.58
CA VAL A 16 -17.48 -11.28 2.98
C VAL A 16 -16.21 -11.92 3.53
N ARG A 17 -15.70 -11.41 4.65
CA ARG A 17 -14.54 -11.98 5.34
C ARG A 17 -14.66 -11.78 6.83
N GLU A 18 -14.00 -12.63 7.61
CA GLU A 18 -13.84 -12.39 9.04
C GLU A 18 -12.70 -11.39 9.30
N SER A 19 -12.85 -10.56 10.33
CA SER A 19 -11.81 -9.63 10.74
C SER A 19 -10.64 -10.36 11.41
N HIS A 20 -9.45 -10.23 10.83
CA HIS A 20 -8.22 -10.75 11.45
C HIS A 20 -7.88 -10.07 12.79
N SER A 21 -8.25 -8.80 12.99
CA SER A 21 -7.96 -8.06 14.22
C SER A 21 -9.07 -8.18 15.27
N LYS A 22 -10.26 -8.64 14.88
CA LYS A 22 -11.42 -8.83 15.76
C LYS A 22 -12.14 -10.14 15.40
N PRO A 23 -11.60 -11.31 15.81
CA PRO A 23 -12.22 -12.60 15.54
C PRO A 23 -13.70 -12.63 15.97
N GLY A 24 -14.54 -13.29 15.18
CA GLY A 24 -16.00 -13.31 15.31
C GLY A 24 -16.71 -12.15 14.61
N THR A 25 -15.99 -11.12 14.16
CA THR A 25 -16.60 -10.00 13.41
C THR A 25 -16.57 -10.27 11.91
N ILE A 26 -17.76 -10.33 11.28
CA ILE A 26 -17.90 -10.46 9.83
C ILE A 26 -17.90 -9.09 9.16
N LEU A 27 -16.93 -8.86 8.28
CA LEU A 27 -16.82 -7.70 7.42
C LEU A 27 -17.50 -7.98 6.08
N LYS A 28 -18.33 -7.04 5.62
CA LYS A 28 -18.98 -7.08 4.31
C LYS A 28 -18.63 -5.84 3.52
N LEU A 29 -18.14 -6.01 2.29
CA LEU A 29 -17.77 -4.91 1.40
C LEU A 29 -18.56 -5.02 0.08
N PRO A 30 -19.39 -4.03 -0.30
CA PRO A 30 -20.19 -4.11 -1.51
C PRO A 30 -19.32 -3.90 -2.77
N TRP A 31 -19.70 -4.51 -3.90
CA TRP A 31 -18.98 -4.38 -5.18
C TRP A 31 -18.93 -2.94 -5.70
N SER A 32 -19.92 -2.12 -5.35
CA SER A 32 -19.90 -0.68 -5.64
C SER A 32 -18.63 0.01 -5.11
N HIS A 33 -18.03 -0.50 -4.04
CA HIS A 33 -16.73 -0.02 -3.58
C HIS A 33 -15.62 -0.28 -4.61
N MET A 34 -15.58 -1.46 -5.24
CA MET A 34 -14.59 -1.75 -6.28
C MET A 34 -14.85 -0.89 -7.53
N GLN A 35 -16.11 -0.74 -7.93
CA GLN A 35 -16.48 0.14 -9.05
C GLN A 35 -16.03 1.58 -8.81
N ASP A 36 -16.13 2.06 -7.57
CA ASP A 36 -15.65 3.39 -7.23
C ASP A 36 -14.12 3.48 -7.29
N ARG A 37 -13.39 2.52 -6.70
CA ARG A 37 -11.91 2.47 -6.78
C ARG A 37 -11.39 2.52 -8.21
N MET A 38 -12.08 1.87 -9.16
CA MET A 38 -11.69 1.83 -10.57
C MET A 38 -11.81 3.18 -11.30
N LYS A 39 -12.50 4.17 -10.73
CA LYS A 39 -12.63 5.51 -11.33
C LYS A 39 -11.39 6.38 -11.14
N TYR A 40 -10.50 6.01 -10.22
CA TYR A 40 -9.37 6.82 -9.83
C TYR A 40 -8.07 6.20 -10.36
N ASP A 41 -7.34 6.97 -11.15
CA ASP A 41 -5.98 6.64 -11.57
C ASP A 41 -5.04 7.78 -11.15
N LEU A 42 -4.19 7.49 -10.16
CA LEU A 42 -3.24 8.44 -9.61
C LEU A 42 -2.20 8.91 -10.65
N LEU A 43 -1.86 8.07 -11.64
CA LEU A 43 -0.83 8.38 -12.63
C LEU A 43 -1.24 9.50 -13.58
N THR A 44 -2.55 9.67 -13.81
CA THR A 44 -3.09 10.74 -14.67
C THR A 44 -2.70 12.14 -14.18
N ASP A 45 -2.57 12.30 -12.86
CA ASP A 45 -2.33 13.56 -12.18
C ASP A 45 -0.96 13.60 -11.48
N ILE A 46 -0.05 12.68 -11.82
CA ILE A 46 1.24 12.50 -11.11
C ILE A 46 2.07 13.80 -11.01
N LYS A 47 1.96 14.67 -12.03
CA LYS A 47 2.66 15.96 -12.09
C LYS A 47 2.23 16.93 -10.97
N LYS A 48 1.08 16.71 -10.35
CA LYS A 48 0.59 17.52 -9.22
C LYS A 48 1.28 17.15 -7.90
N LEU A 49 1.95 15.99 -7.82
CA LEU A 49 2.72 15.57 -6.64
C LEU A 49 4.10 16.23 -6.62
N VAL A 50 4.12 17.53 -6.32
CA VAL A 50 5.34 18.37 -6.32
C VAL A 50 6.09 18.38 -4.98
N MET A 51 5.50 17.80 -3.93
CA MET A 51 6.17 17.62 -2.64
C MET A 51 7.21 16.50 -2.70
N PRO A 52 8.22 16.51 -1.81
CA PRO A 52 9.08 15.34 -1.62
C PRO A 52 8.28 14.10 -1.20
N VAL A 53 8.57 12.94 -1.79
CA VAL A 53 7.85 11.69 -1.51
C VAL A 53 8.79 10.59 -1.03
N LEU A 54 8.46 9.97 0.10
CA LEU A 54 9.07 8.74 0.58
C LEU A 54 8.07 7.60 0.42
N LEU A 55 8.48 6.55 -0.27
CA LEU A 55 7.75 5.29 -0.38
C LEU A 55 8.50 4.21 0.42
N VAL A 56 7.79 3.50 1.28
CA VAL A 56 8.35 2.35 2.03
C VAL A 56 7.38 1.18 1.94
N VAL A 57 7.90 0.01 1.58
CA VAL A 57 7.09 -1.20 1.37
C VAL A 57 7.84 -2.44 1.88
N GLY A 58 7.12 -3.45 2.35
CA GLY A 58 7.71 -4.73 2.71
C GLY A 58 7.90 -5.64 1.49
N SER A 59 9.00 -6.41 1.41
CA SER A 59 9.25 -7.29 0.27
C SER A 59 8.20 -8.43 0.12
N LYS A 60 7.44 -8.71 1.18
CA LYS A 60 6.37 -9.72 1.21
C LYS A 60 4.96 -9.11 1.25
N ASP A 61 4.82 -7.83 0.91
CA ASP A 61 3.50 -7.22 0.79
C ASP A 61 2.75 -7.79 -0.44
N GLU A 62 1.70 -8.58 -0.20
CA GLU A 62 0.82 -9.10 -1.27
C GLU A 62 -0.37 -8.19 -1.58
N GLY A 63 -0.63 -7.19 -0.72
CA GLY A 63 -1.72 -6.22 -0.87
C GLY A 63 -1.33 -5.06 -1.76
N ASN A 64 -0.08 -4.60 -1.63
CA ASN A 64 0.50 -3.49 -2.38
C ASN A 64 1.99 -3.78 -2.65
N PRO A 65 2.30 -4.67 -3.61
CA PRO A 65 3.63 -5.22 -3.78
C PRO A 65 4.68 -4.18 -4.20
N PRO A 66 5.98 -4.47 -3.99
CA PRO A 66 7.07 -3.56 -4.39
C PRO A 66 7.03 -3.12 -5.86
N ASP A 67 6.59 -4.00 -6.76
CA ASP A 67 6.48 -3.68 -8.18
C ASP A 67 5.44 -2.57 -8.44
N ASP A 68 4.30 -2.61 -7.75
CA ASP A 68 3.25 -1.58 -7.87
C ASP A 68 3.75 -0.23 -7.32
N GLN A 69 4.52 -0.26 -6.22
CA GLN A 69 5.18 0.93 -5.66
C GLN A 69 6.21 1.52 -6.64
N LYS A 70 6.93 0.67 -7.36
CA LYS A 70 7.92 1.10 -8.35
C LYS A 70 7.27 1.85 -9.51
N ILE A 71 6.08 1.44 -9.94
CA ILE A 71 5.32 2.15 -10.98
C ILE A 71 5.08 3.61 -10.57
N LEU A 72 4.61 3.83 -9.33
CA LEU A 72 4.41 5.18 -8.80
C LEU A 72 5.73 5.92 -8.65
N PHE A 73 6.74 5.28 -8.08
CA PHE A 73 8.07 5.85 -7.88
C PHE A 73 8.66 6.38 -9.18
N ASP A 74 8.67 5.58 -10.24
CA ASP A 74 9.26 5.95 -11.53
C ASP A 74 8.56 7.19 -12.13
N ALA A 75 7.24 7.31 -11.94
CA ALA A 75 6.43 8.39 -12.49
C ALA A 75 6.52 9.73 -11.71
N LEU A 76 6.92 9.72 -10.43
CA LEU A 76 6.97 10.92 -9.60
C LEU A 76 7.95 12.00 -10.13
N PRO A 77 7.56 13.29 -10.18
CA PRO A 77 8.36 14.34 -10.82
C PRO A 77 9.44 14.96 -9.91
N GLY A 78 9.30 14.85 -8.58
CA GLY A 78 10.12 15.56 -7.60
C GLY A 78 11.13 14.71 -6.84
N LYS A 79 11.68 15.27 -5.76
CA LYS A 79 12.56 14.56 -4.82
C LYS A 79 11.82 13.34 -4.29
N LYS A 80 12.38 12.15 -4.50
CA LYS A 80 11.72 10.88 -4.19
C LYS A 80 12.69 9.84 -3.70
N GLU A 81 12.22 8.96 -2.83
CA GLU A 81 12.99 7.83 -2.30
C GLU A 81 12.06 6.62 -2.12
N LEU A 82 12.57 5.42 -2.44
CA LEU A 82 11.85 4.15 -2.29
C LEU A 82 12.71 3.18 -1.48
N HIS A 83 12.14 2.65 -0.41
CA HIS A 83 12.75 1.60 0.43
C HIS A 83 11.92 0.34 0.42
N ILE A 84 12.60 -0.79 0.29
CA ILE A 84 12.00 -2.13 0.41
C ILE A 84 12.58 -2.78 1.67
N ILE A 85 11.75 -3.02 2.68
CA ILE A 85 12.15 -3.68 3.92
C ILE A 85 12.07 -5.20 3.72
N GLU A 86 13.22 -5.86 3.72
CA GLU A 86 13.31 -7.28 3.37
C GLU A 86 12.61 -8.18 4.40
N GLY A 87 11.70 -9.02 3.90
CA GLY A 87 10.92 -9.96 4.66
C GLY A 87 9.69 -9.37 5.37
N ALA A 88 9.49 -8.05 5.36
CA ALA A 88 8.32 -7.42 5.96
C ALA A 88 7.06 -7.65 5.12
N ASP A 89 5.91 -7.82 5.79
CA ASP A 89 4.59 -7.89 5.15
C ASP A 89 3.94 -6.50 5.02
N HIS A 90 2.69 -6.47 4.55
CA HIS A 90 1.88 -5.24 4.44
C HIS A 90 1.78 -4.42 5.74
N ASN A 91 1.91 -5.07 6.89
CA ASN A 91 1.75 -4.44 8.20
C ASN A 91 3.08 -4.36 8.97
N PHE A 92 4.21 -4.66 8.34
CA PHE A 92 5.54 -4.72 8.96
C PHE A 92 5.59 -5.62 10.21
N ARG A 93 4.92 -6.78 10.18
CA ARG A 93 4.90 -7.75 11.29
C ARG A 93 5.99 -8.83 11.13
N PRO A 94 6.62 -9.25 12.24
CA PRO A 94 6.43 -8.76 13.60
C PRO A 94 7.10 -7.40 13.84
N HIS A 95 6.41 -6.51 14.56
CA HIS A 95 6.74 -5.09 14.63
C HIS A 95 8.13 -4.83 15.25
N GLU A 96 8.52 -5.60 16.25
CA GLU A 96 9.81 -5.52 16.92
C GLU A 96 11.00 -5.71 15.97
N LYS A 97 10.78 -6.44 14.86
CA LYS A 97 11.80 -6.69 13.86
C LYS A 97 11.89 -5.57 12.82
N TYR A 98 10.75 -5.08 12.34
CA TYR A 98 10.71 -4.22 11.14
C TYR A 98 10.50 -2.73 11.44
N LEU A 99 9.85 -2.38 12.56
CA LEU A 99 9.63 -0.97 12.92
C LEU A 99 10.92 -0.19 13.23
N PRO A 100 11.99 -0.77 13.83
CA PRO A 100 13.24 -0.04 14.03
C PRO A 100 13.85 0.47 12.72
N GLU A 101 13.84 -0.36 11.67
CA GLU A 101 14.33 0.00 10.33
C GLU A 101 13.43 1.05 9.68
N LEU A 102 12.11 0.85 9.69
CA LEU A 102 11.15 1.82 9.17
C LEU A 102 11.33 3.20 9.83
N LYS A 103 11.49 3.23 11.16
CA LYS A 103 11.73 4.47 11.91
C LYS A 103 13.02 5.15 11.47
N ALA A 104 14.11 4.40 11.32
CA ALA A 104 15.39 4.95 10.88
C ALA A 104 15.29 5.56 9.47
N ILE A 105 14.60 4.89 8.54
CA ILE A 105 14.33 5.39 7.19
C ILE A 105 13.57 6.72 7.26
N MET A 106 12.48 6.78 8.03
CA MET A 106 11.68 8.00 8.18
C MET A 106 12.48 9.15 8.81
N ASP A 107 13.22 8.88 9.89
CA ASP A 107 14.04 9.88 10.59
C ASP A 107 15.12 10.45 9.64
N ASN A 108 15.78 9.58 8.87
CA ASN A 108 16.80 10.00 7.90
C ASN A 108 16.21 10.81 6.75
N TRP A 109 15.06 10.40 6.24
CA TRP A 109 14.37 11.12 5.17
C TRP A 109 14.01 12.54 5.61
N ILE A 110 13.36 12.69 6.77
CA ILE A 110 12.94 14.00 7.31
C ILE A 110 14.17 14.91 7.49
N LYS A 111 15.23 14.42 8.12
CA LYS A 111 16.49 15.17 8.29
C LYS A 111 17.14 15.56 6.97
N SER A 112 16.89 14.81 5.89
CA SER A 112 17.39 15.15 4.55
C SER A 112 16.62 16.31 3.91
N LEU A 113 15.44 16.67 4.43
CA LEU A 113 14.60 17.77 3.95
C LEU A 113 14.88 19.08 4.69
N ASP A 114 15.31 19.03 5.96
CA ASP A 114 15.58 20.20 6.83
C ASP A 114 16.93 20.90 6.53
N ARG A 115 17.31 21.03 5.26
CA ARG A 115 18.56 21.71 4.84
C ARG A 115 18.31 23.01 4.11
#